data_AF-A0A924Q0M1-F1
#
_entry.id   AF-A0A924Q0M1-F1
#
_cell.length_a   1.000
_cell.length_b   1.000
_cell.length_c   1.000
_cell.angle_alpha   90.00
_cell.angle_beta   90.00
_cell.angle_gamma   90.00
#
_symmetry.space_group_name_H-M   'P 1'
#
loop_
_entity.id
_entity.type
_entity.pdbx_description
1 polymer ?
#
loop_
_entity_poly.entity_id
_entity_poly.type
_entity_poly.pdbx_seq_one_letter_code
_entity_poly.pdbx_strand_id
1 'polypeptide(L)' 'MARTLITVPPTARAGEVIEIRTLIAHSMETGYRPGADGKVVPRDLIRRFSCTYDDGATRQLVFGAELFPAI' A
#
# COMPACT_ATOMS: atom_id res chain seq x y z
N MET A 1 4.34 -12.78 -6.78
CA MET A 1 4.38 -11.32 -6.59
C MET A 1 2.96 -10.80 -6.55
N ALA A 2 2.61 -9.99 -5.55
CA ALA A 2 1.30 -9.33 -5.49
C ALA A 2 1.17 -8.35 -6.65
N ARG A 3 0.00 -8.31 -7.31
CA ARG A 3 -0.26 -7.34 -8.38
C ARG A 3 -0.44 -5.96 -7.77
N THR A 4 0.34 -4.99 -8.22
CA THR A 4 0.25 -3.59 -7.79
C THR A 4 -0.19 -2.70 -8.96
N LEU A 5 -0.99 -1.69 -8.65
CA LEU A 5 -1.40 -0.66 -9.60
C LEU A 5 -1.21 0.71 -8.96
N ILE A 6 -0.55 1.60 -9.69
CA ILE A 6 -0.43 3.01 -9.34
C ILE A 6 -1.04 3.79 -10.49
N THR A 7 -2.02 4.63 -10.19
CA THR A 7 -2.66 5.51 -11.16
C THR A 7 -2.36 6.94 -10.77
N VAL A 8 -1.72 7.65 -11.69
CA VAL A 8 -1.27 9.04 -11.54
C VAL A 8 -1.39 9.72 -12.90
N PRO A 9 -1.67 11.03 -12.97
CA PRO A 9 -1.56 11.78 -14.22
C PRO A 9 -0.16 11.62 -14.84
N PRO A 10 -0.05 11.48 -16.17
CA PRO A 10 1.25 11.36 -16.84
C PRO A 10 2.07 12.65 -16.79
N THR A 11 1.40 13.80 -16.59
CA THR A 11 1.99 15.13 -16.51
C THR A 11 1.27 15.94 -15.44
N ALA A 12 1.96 16.93 -14.89
CA ALA A 12 1.43 17.88 -13.91
C ALA A 12 2.11 19.24 -14.11
N ARG A 13 1.42 20.33 -13.80
CA ARG A 13 1.99 21.68 -13.79
C ARG A 13 2.63 21.98 -12.45
N ALA A 14 3.59 22.90 -12.44
CA ALA A 14 4.16 23.39 -11.19
C ALA A 14 3.06 23.99 -10.29
N GLY A 15 2.99 23.52 -9.04
CA GLY A 15 1.97 23.95 -8.06
C GLY A 15 0.60 23.28 -8.19
N GLU A 16 0.41 22.36 -9.14
CA GLU A 16 -0.84 21.62 -9.29
C GLU A 16 -0.99 20.54 -8.22
N VAL A 17 -2.20 20.42 -7.65
CA VAL A 17 -2.55 19.31 -6.76
C VAL A 17 -3.04 18.15 -7.62
N ILE A 18 -2.33 17.03 -7.57
CA ILE A 18 -2.65 15.82 -8.34
C ILE A 18 -3.14 14.68 -7.43
N GLU A 19 -4.00 13.82 -7.97
CA GLU A 19 -4.41 12.59 -7.30
C GLU A 19 -3.46 11.44 -7.62
N ILE A 20 -3.06 10.70 -6.59
CA ILE A 20 -2.32 9.44 -6.74
C ILE A 20 -3.15 8.33 -6.10
N ARG A 21 -3.57 7.35 -6.91
CA ARG A 21 -4.29 6.17 -6.43
C ARG A 21 -3.37 4.97 -6.44
N THR A 22 -3.40 4.20 -5.35
CA THR A 22 -2.61 2.97 -5.23
C THR A 22 -3.50 1.80 -4.86
N LEU A 23 -3.25 0.65 -5.48
CA LEU A 23 -3.95 -0.60 -5.21
C LEU A 23 -2.94 -1.75 -5.19
N ILE A 24 -3.11 -2.68 -4.27
CA ILE A 24 -2.31 -3.89 -4.18
C ILE A 24 -3.22 -5.10 -3.92
N ALA A 25 -3.06 -6.15 -4.71
CA ALA A 25 -3.76 -7.40 -4.53
C ALA A 25 -3.09 -8.23 -3.42
N HIS A 26 -3.59 -8.09 -2.20
CA HIS A 26 -3.11 -8.79 -1.02
C HIS A 26 -4.30 -9.33 -0.21
N SER A 27 -4.17 -10.53 0.37
CA SER A 27 -5.28 -11.19 1.11
C SER A 27 -5.64 -10.46 2.41
N MET A 28 -4.68 -9.72 2.99
CA MET A 28 -4.82 -9.05 4.28
C MET A 28 -5.33 -10.01 5.37
N GLU A 29 -4.72 -11.19 5.46
CA GLU A 29 -5.07 -12.21 6.44
C GLU A 29 -4.82 -11.70 7.86
N THR A 30 -5.92 -11.48 8.59
CA THR A 30 -5.89 -10.93 9.95
C THR A 30 -5.31 -11.92 10.96
N GLY A 31 -5.39 -13.21 10.65
CA GLY A 31 -4.98 -14.29 11.53
C GLY A 31 -6.03 -14.66 12.59
N TYR A 32 -7.30 -14.33 12.36
CA TYR A 32 -8.42 -14.77 13.21
C TYR A 32 -9.20 -15.95 12.61
N ARG A 33 -8.98 -16.25 11.32
CA ARG A 33 -9.73 -17.28 10.60
C ARG A 33 -9.14 -18.68 10.85
N PRO A 34 -9.96 -19.69 11.20
CA PRO A 34 -9.55 -21.08 11.17
C PRO A 34 -9.34 -21.58 9.73
N GLY A 35 -8.28 -22.35 9.53
CA GLY A 35 -7.98 -23.08 8.31
C GLY A 35 -8.82 -24.36 8.21
N ALA A 36 -8.68 -25.06 7.07
CA ALA A 36 -9.38 -26.31 6.83
C ALA A 36 -9.00 -27.44 7.82
N ASP A 37 -7.83 -27.34 8.45
CA ASP A 37 -7.33 -28.23 9.49
C ASP A 37 -7.77 -27.81 10.90
N GLY A 38 -8.61 -26.77 11.02
CA GLY A 38 -9.10 -26.22 12.29
C GLY A 38 -8.09 -25.34 13.03
N LYS A 39 -6.85 -25.18 12.52
CA LYS A 39 -5.84 -24.30 13.12
C LYS A 39 -6.00 -22.88 12.62
N VAL A 40 -5.66 -21.90 13.45
CA VAL A 40 -5.69 -20.50 13.04
C VAL A 40 -4.65 -20.25 11.95
N VAL A 41 -5.09 -19.61 10.85
CA VAL A 41 -4.19 -19.20 9.78
C VAL A 41 -3.27 -18.09 10.29
N PRO A 42 -1.94 -18.17 10.07
CA PRO A 42 -1.04 -17.11 10.52
C PRO A 42 -1.39 -15.75 9.91
N ARG A 43 -1.26 -14.70 10.72
CA ARG A 43 -1.47 -13.32 10.28
C ARG A 43 -0.47 -12.93 9.19
N ASP A 44 -1.00 -12.41 8.09
CA ASP A 44 -0.23 -11.86 6.98
C ASP A 44 -0.88 -10.56 6.49
N LEU A 45 -0.25 -9.43 6.82
CA LEU A 45 -0.76 -8.09 6.51
C LEU A 45 0.34 -7.24 5.89
N ILE A 46 -0.07 -6.37 4.99
CA ILE A 46 0.70 -5.16 4.71
C ILE A 46 0.59 -4.28 5.95
N ARG A 47 1.73 -3.93 6.55
CA ARG A 47 1.78 -3.14 7.81
C ARG A 47 2.16 -1.69 7.61
N ARG A 48 2.81 -1.38 6.50
CA ARG A 48 3.32 -0.05 6.21
C ARG A 48 3.15 0.25 4.73
N PHE A 49 2.59 1.42 4.46
CA PHE A 49 2.57 2.03 3.15
C PHE A 49 3.40 3.31 3.21
N SER A 50 4.23 3.53 2.19
CA SER A 50 5.02 4.75 2.05
C SER A 50 5.05 5.17 0.58
N CYS A 51 4.71 6.43 0.32
CA CYS A 51 4.88 7.07 -0.96
C CYS A 51 6.03 8.08 -0.85
N THR A 52 7.05 7.92 -1.69
CA THR A 52 8.19 8.84 -1.76
C THR A 52 8.23 9.50 -3.13
N TYR A 53 8.39 10.81 -3.16
CA TYR A 53 8.72 11.54 -4.37
C TYR A 53 10.23 11.60 -4.54
N ASP A 54 10.72 11.26 -5.72
CA ASP A 54 12.13 11.24 -6.09
C ASP A 54 12.30 12.11 -7.33
N ASP A 55 13.05 13.20 -7.19
CA ASP A 55 13.34 14.16 -8.27
C ASP A 55 14.72 13.92 -8.92
N GLY A 56 15.42 12.84 -8.54
CA GLY A 56 16.76 12.50 -8.98
C GLY A 56 17.89 13.12 -8.15
N ALA A 57 17.61 14.11 -7.30
CA ALA A 57 18.57 14.70 -6.37
C ALA A 57 18.21 14.39 -4.91
N THR A 58 16.91 14.33 -4.60
CA THR A 58 16.37 14.12 -3.27
C THR A 58 15.23 13.10 -3.30
N ARG A 59 15.08 12.39 -2.18
CA ARG A 59 13.97 11.45 -1.98
C ARG A 59 13.19 11.85 -0.75
N GLN A 60 11.99 12.39 -0.97
CA GLN A 60 11.14 12.92 0.09
C GLN A 60 9.96 11.99 0.36
N LEU A 61 9.68 11.69 1.63
CA LEU A 61 8.45 11.01 2.03
C LEU A 61 7.28 11.99 1.91
N VAL A 62 6.34 11.70 1.01
CA VAL A 62 5.13 12.54 0.80
C VAL A 62 3.93 12.00 1.55
N PHE A 63 3.88 10.69 1.76
CA PHE A 63 2.83 10.05 2.55
C PHE A 63 3.34 8.77 3.20
N GLY A 64 2.93 8.53 4.44
CA GLY A 64 3.18 7.29 5.15
C GLY A 64 1.96 6.90 5.97
N ALA A 65 1.65 5.60 5.99
CA ALA A 65 0.61 5.05 6.82
C ALA A 65 1.04 3.72 7.42
N GLU A 66 0.67 3.51 8.68
CA GLU A 66 0.66 2.20 9.30
C GLU A 66 -0.71 1.57 9.09
N LEU A 67 -0.70 0.31 8.66
CA LEU A 67 -1.91 -0.42 8.33
C LEU A 67 -2.14 -1.51 9.36
N PHE A 68 -3.37 -1.61 9.83
CA PHE A 68 -3.84 -2.54 10.85
C PHE A 68 -4.87 -3.51 10.23
N PRO A 69 -5.26 -4.58 10.94
CA PRO A 69 -6.40 -5.39 10.53
C PRO A 69 -7.64 -4.51 10.28
N ALA A 70 -8.44 -4.85 9.25
CA ALA A 70 -9.66 -4.14 8.87
C ALA A 70 -9.49 -2.71 8.31
N ILE A 71 -8.29 -2.38 7.81
CA ILE A 71 -8.09 -1.31 6.81
C ILE A 71 -8.76 -1.70 5.48
#